data_AF-A0A8T3MLJ6-F1
#
_entry.id   AF-A0A8T3MLJ6-F1
#
_cell.length_a   1.000
_cell.length_b   1.000
_cell.length_c   1.000
_cell.angle_alpha   90.00
_cell.angle_beta   90.00
_cell.angle_gamma   90.00
#
_symmetry.space_group_name_H-M   'P 1'
#
loop_
_entity.id
_entity.type
_entity.pdbx_description
1 polymer ?
#
loop_
_entity_poly.entity_id
_entity_poly.type
_entity_poly.pdbx_seq_one_letter_code
_entity_poly.pdbx_strand_id
1 'polypeptide(L)' 'MHRVIVFSTARAAYAAMSEIKRLFSAGTWGELRVERDRDEARLLVPNDVWRSARLRELISRYGGSLAS' A
#
# COMPACT_ATOMS: atom_id res chain seq x y z
N MET A 1 1.66 -5.32 13.57
CA MET A 1 0.30 -4.95 13.13
C MET A 1 0.40 -4.20 11.83
N HIS A 2 -0.42 -4.55 10.84
CA HIS A 2 -0.46 -3.92 9.52
C HIS A 2 -1.77 -3.16 9.33
N ARG A 3 -1.75 -2.08 8.56
CA ARG A 3 -2.92 -1.50 7.90
C ARG A 3 -3.17 -2.23 6.60
N VAL A 4 -4.44 -2.39 6.27
CA VAL A 4 -4.88 -2.95 4.99
C VAL A 4 -5.37 -1.81 4.13
N ILE A 5 -4.78 -1.68 2.95
CA ILE A 5 -5.16 -0.68 1.94
C ILE A 5 -5.82 -1.42 0.79
N VAL A 6 -7.04 -1.03 0.44
CA VAL A 6 -7.85 -1.64 -0.61
C VAL A 6 -7.71 -0.83 -1.89
N PHE A 7 -7.57 -1.52 -3.01
CA PHE A 7 -7.52 -0.97 -4.36
C PHE A 7 -8.57 -1.68 -5.21
N SER A 8 -9.22 -0.95 -6.10
CA SER A 8 -10.20 -1.50 -7.06
C SER A 8 -9.58 -2.40 -8.13
N THR A 9 -8.25 -2.39 -8.28
CA THR A 9 -7.55 -3.28 -9.22
C THR A 9 -6.22 -3.73 -8.66
N ALA A 10 -5.82 -4.96 -9.02
CA ALA A 10 -4.47 -5.45 -8.74
C ALA A 10 -3.38 -4.55 -9.34
N ARG A 11 -3.62 -4.01 -10.56
CA ARG A 11 -2.67 -3.11 -11.22
C ARG A 11 -2.35 -1.88 -10.37
N ALA A 12 -3.38 -1.25 -9.80
CA ALA A 12 -3.20 -0.10 -8.93
C ALA A 12 -2.41 -0.45 -7.66
N ALA A 13 -2.73 -1.58 -7.02
CA ALA A 13 -2.00 -2.06 -5.84
C ALA A 13 -0.51 -2.34 -6.12
N TYR A 14 -0.19 -3.01 -7.24
CA TYR A 14 1.20 -3.25 -7.63
C TYR A 14 1.95 -1.95 -8.00
N ALA A 15 1.30 -1.03 -8.70
CA ALA A 15 1.91 0.26 -9.03
C ALA A 15 2.22 1.08 -7.76
N ALA A 16 1.27 1.16 -6.83
CA ALA A 16 1.47 1.79 -5.53
C ALA A 16 2.61 1.11 -4.75
N MET A 17 2.62 -0.22 -4.66
CA MET A 17 3.70 -0.95 -3.97
C MET A 17 5.07 -0.68 -4.58
N SER A 18 5.18 -0.66 -5.91
CA SER A 18 6.44 -0.36 -6.60
C SER A 18 6.95 1.05 -6.31
N GLU A 19 6.06 2.06 -6.34
CA GLU A 19 6.44 3.43 -5.99
C GLU A 19 6.82 3.57 -4.51
N ILE A 20 6.11 2.87 -3.62
CA ILE A 20 6.47 2.84 -2.20
C ILE A 20 7.89 2.27 -2.07
N LYS A 21 8.18 1.11 -2.66
CA LYS A 21 9.52 0.50 -2.62
C LYS A 21 10.61 1.39 -3.23
N ARG A 22 10.29 2.17 -4.26
CA ARG A 22 11.22 3.12 -4.90
C ARG A 22 11.55 4.31 -4.00
N LEU A 23 10.52 4.88 -3.36
CA LEU A 23 10.65 6.07 -2.52
C LEU A 23 11.21 5.75 -1.13
N PHE A 24 11.09 4.49 -0.74
CA PHE A 24 11.31 4.07 0.62
C PHE A 24 12.15 2.79 0.61
N SER A 25 13.45 2.96 0.84
CA SER A 25 14.45 1.89 0.74
C SER A 25 14.10 0.70 1.64
N ALA A 26 14.20 -0.51 1.09
CA ALA A 26 13.75 -1.77 1.70
C ALA A 26 14.29 -2.09 3.11
N GLY A 27 15.30 -1.37 3.59
CA GLY A 27 15.96 -1.62 4.88
C GLY A 27 15.19 -1.18 6.14
N THR A 28 14.11 -0.40 6.02
CA THR A 28 13.37 0.16 7.18
C THR A 28 11.88 -0.21 7.22
N TRP A 29 11.35 -0.92 6.21
CA TRP A 29 9.93 -0.83 5.85
C TRP A 29 9.14 -2.14 5.92
N GLY A 30 9.80 -3.27 6.23
CA GLY A 30 9.17 -4.60 6.23
C GLY A 30 8.75 -5.07 4.84
N GLU A 31 8.18 -6.28 4.76
CA GLU A 31 7.65 -6.82 3.51
C GLU A 31 6.26 -6.24 3.21
N LEU A 32 6.15 -5.47 2.12
CA LEU A 32 4.87 -5.11 1.53
C LEU A 32 4.34 -6.31 0.74
N ARG A 33 3.08 -6.68 1.00
CA ARG A 33 2.40 -7.78 0.33
C ARG A 33 1.11 -7.30 -0.30
N VAL A 34 0.90 -7.67 -1.56
CA VAL A 34 -0.38 -7.52 -2.25
C VAL A 34 -1.10 -8.87 -2.23
N GLU A 35 -2.32 -8.86 -1.74
CA GLU A 35 -3.27 -9.97 -1.79
C GLU A 35 -4.40 -9.59 -2.75
N ARG A 36 -4.87 -10.54 -3.55
CA ARG A 36 -6.01 -10.31 -4.47
C ARG A 36 -7.24 -10.96 -3.86
N ASP A 37 -8.34 -10.23 -3.84
CA ASP A 37 -9.64 -10.72 -3.41
C ASP A 37 -10.68 -10.39 -4.47
N ARG A 38 -10.95 -11.35 -5.37
CA ARG A 38 -11.91 -11.30 -6.49
C ARG A 38 -11.89 -9.98 -7.28
N ASP A 39 -12.60 -8.97 -6.79
CA ASP A 39 -12.80 -7.67 -7.44
C ASP A 39 -11.86 -6.56 -6.92
N GLU A 40 -11.07 -6.85 -5.88
CA GLU A 40 -10.19 -5.90 -5.20
C GLU A 40 -8.78 -6.45 -4.97
N ALA A 41 -7.85 -5.57 -4.64
CA ALA A 41 -6.52 -5.91 -4.18
C ALA A 41 -6.21 -5.22 -2.86
N ARG A 42 -5.60 -5.96 -1.94
CA ARG A 42 -5.26 -5.52 -0.59
C ARG A 42 -3.75 -5.41 -0.46
N LEU A 43 -3.26 -4.22 -0.14
CA LEU A 43 -1.87 -3.98 0.21
C LEU A 43 -1.74 -3.93 1.73
N LEU A 44 -0.90 -4.80 2.28
CA LEU A 44 -0.54 -4.81 3.69
C LEU A 44 0.61 -3.83 3.91
N VAL A 45 0.39 -2.84 4.76
CA VAL A 45 1.34 -1.77 5.06
C VAL A 45 1.62 -1.74 6.56
N PRO A 46 2.87 -1.76 7.04
CA PRO A 46 3.16 -1.65 8.47
C PRO A 46 2.60 -0.36 9.12
N ASN A 47 2.16 -0.45 10.38
CA ASN A 47 1.47 0.64 11.08
C ASN A 47 2.32 1.90 11.28
N ASP A 48 3.60 1.71 11.59
CA ASP A 48 4.63 2.75 11.70
C ASP A 48 4.80 3.51 10.37
N VAL A 49 4.78 2.77 9.26
CA VAL A 49 4.89 3.31 7.90
C VAL A 49 3.67 4.16 7.51
N TRP A 50 2.44 3.78 7.91
CA TRP A 50 1.21 4.56 7.67
C TRP A 50 1.18 5.96 8.32
N ARG A 51 2.08 6.25 9.25
CA ARG A 51 2.19 7.59 9.86
C ARG A 51 2.68 8.66 8.88
N SER A 52 3.34 8.26 7.79
CA SER A 52 3.84 9.17 6.76
C SER A 52 2.71 9.81 5.95
N ALA A 53 2.58 11.14 6.02
CA ALA A 53 1.61 11.88 5.20
C ALA A 53 1.88 11.69 3.68
N ARG A 54 3.15 11.68 3.29
CA ARG A 54 3.59 11.43 1.90
C ARG A 54 3.14 10.06 1.39
N LEU A 55 3.16 9.04 2.26
CA LEU A 55 2.66 7.72 1.90
C LEU A 55 1.15 7.72 1.68
N ARG A 56 0.38 8.37 2.56
CA ARG A 56 -1.08 8.47 2.41
C ARG A 56 -1.44 9.17 1.11
N GLU A 57 -0.74 10.25 0.77
CA GLU A 57 -0.92 10.96 -0.49
C GLU A 57 -0.61 10.05 -1.69
N LEU A 58 0.52 9.33 -1.66
CA LEU A 58 0.89 8.39 -2.71
C LEU A 58 -0.19 7.32 -2.91
N ILE A 59 -0.65 6.69 -1.83
CA ILE A 59 -1.68 5.66 -1.87
C ILE A 59 -2.99 6.22 -2.44
N SER A 60 -3.38 7.42 -2.03
CA SER A 60 -4.57 8.10 -2.57
C SER A 60 -4.46 8.38 -4.07
N ARG A 61 -3.27 8.73 -4.60
CA ARG A 61 -3.06 8.94 -6.05
C ARG A 61 -3.28 7.68 -6.87
N TYR A 62 -3.06 6.50 -6.29
CA TYR A 62 -3.35 5.21 -6.91
C TYR A 62 -4.77 4.69 -6.63
N GLY A 63 -5.62 5.50 -5.98
CA GLY A 63 -6.99 5.11 -5.64
C GLY A 63 -7.09 4.12 -4.48
N GLY A 64 -6.04 4.00 -3.66
CA GLY A 64 -6.06 3.15 -2.48
C GLY A 64 -6.79 3.80 -1.31
N SER A 65 -7.61 3.04 -0.60
CA SER A 65 -8.33 3.48 0.61
C SER A 65 -8.01 2.56 1.78
N LEU A 66 -8.05 3.08 3.01
CA LEU A 66 -7.87 2.26 4.20
C LEU A 66 -9.10 1.37 4.39
N ALA A 67 -8.91 0.07 4.59
CA ALA A 67 -9.99 -0.81 5.02
C ALA A 67 -10.47 -0.39 6.42
N SER A 68 -11.78 -0.17 6.54
CA SER A 68 -12.48 0.17 7.79
C SER A 68 -12.26 -0.87 8.88
#